data_AF-A0A418YPD3-F1
#
_entry.id   AF-A0A418YPD3-F1
#
_cell.length_a   1.000
_cell.length_b   1.000
_cell.length_c   1.000
_cell.angle_alpha   90.00
_cell.angle_beta   90.00
_cell.angle_gamma   90.00
#
_symmetry.space_group_name_H-M   'P 1'
#
loop_
_entity.id
_entity.type
_entity.pdbx_description
1 polymer ?
#
loop_
_entity_poly.entity_id
_entity_poly.type
_entity_poly.pdbx_seq_one_letter_code
_entity_poly.pdbx_strand_id
1 'polypeptide(L)'
;MFVDACAIIALLSDEPEANRVSEAIAAAERRMTSPVAVLEAALGLARPDKFNLSVEAVAPVILEFLDERGIEVRDMPPATNTTSLALYAAHRYRSGRHGLNLGDCLHYACAKYYHVPILATHDEFRQTDLETVP
;
A
#
# COMPACT_ATOMS: atom_id res chain seq x y z
N MET A 1 -9.53 5.90 -1.04
CA MET A 1 -8.26 5.69 -0.33
C MET A 1 -7.35 4.78 -1.14
N PHE A 2 -6.04 5.01 -1.08
CA PHE A 2 -5.02 4.08 -1.53
C PHE A 2 -4.71 3.09 -0.40
N VAL A 3 -4.82 1.80 -0.67
CA VAL A 3 -4.50 0.73 0.27
C VAL A 3 -3.07 0.29 0.00
N ASP A 4 -2.21 0.54 0.98
CA ASP A 4 -0.78 0.25 0.90
C ASP A 4 -0.48 -1.26 1.06
N ALA A 5 0.71 -1.69 0.61
CA ALA A 5 1.15 -3.07 0.70
C ALA A 5 1.19 -3.57 2.15
N CYS A 6 1.65 -2.74 3.09
CA CYS A 6 1.70 -3.13 4.50
C CYS A 6 0.30 -3.35 5.10
N ALA A 7 -0.72 -2.59 4.66
CA ALA A 7 -2.10 -2.80 5.08
C ALA A 7 -2.67 -4.13 4.53
N ILE A 8 -2.37 -4.47 3.29
CA ILE A 8 -2.75 -5.76 2.69
C ILE A 8 -2.09 -6.91 3.46
N ILE A 9 -0.78 -6.82 3.71
CA ILE A 9 -0.02 -7.84 4.47
C ILE A 9 -0.62 -7.99 5.87
N ALA A 10 -0.87 -6.88 6.56
CA ALA A 10 -1.37 -6.91 7.92
C ALA A 10 -2.71 -7.63 8.03
N LEU A 11 -3.65 -7.31 7.14
CA LEU A 11 -4.96 -7.92 7.16
C LEU A 11 -4.92 -9.41 6.76
N LEU A 12 -4.18 -9.77 5.70
CA LEU A 12 -4.10 -11.16 5.24
C LEU A 12 -3.29 -12.07 6.17
N SER A 13 -2.31 -11.53 6.91
CA SER A 13 -1.49 -12.31 7.84
C SER A 13 -1.88 -12.16 9.32
N ASP A 14 -3.06 -11.61 9.59
CA ASP A 14 -3.62 -11.41 10.94
C ASP A 14 -2.64 -10.69 11.88
N GLU A 15 -1.98 -9.64 11.37
CA GLU A 15 -1.15 -8.76 12.19
C GLU A 15 -2.01 -7.95 13.18
N PRO A 16 -1.42 -7.39 14.26
CA PRO A 16 -2.17 -6.61 15.25
C PRO A 16 -3.08 -5.50 14.68
N GLU A 17 -2.69 -4.93 13.54
CA GLU A 17 -3.41 -3.86 12.84
C GLU A 17 -4.56 -4.36 11.97
N ALA A 18 -4.76 -5.67 11.80
CA ALA A 18 -5.73 -6.25 10.86
C ALA A 18 -7.16 -5.73 11.06
N ASN A 19 -7.62 -5.66 12.31
CA ASN A 19 -8.96 -5.17 12.64
C ASN A 19 -9.14 -3.71 12.21
N ARG A 20 -8.19 -2.84 12.57
CA ARG A 20 -8.19 -1.41 12.21
C ARG A 20 -8.20 -1.22 10.70
N VAL A 21 -7.35 -1.97 9.99
CA VAL A 21 -7.29 -1.93 8.52
C VAL A 21 -8.61 -2.40 7.90
N SER A 22 -9.20 -3.49 8.42
CA SER A 22 -10.46 -4.02 7.92
C SER A 22 -11.63 -3.03 8.09
N GLU A 23 -11.71 -2.37 9.25
CA GLU A 23 -12.70 -1.33 9.54
C GLU A 23 -12.54 -0.12 8.61
N ALA A 24 -11.30 0.35 8.41
CA ALA A 24 -11.00 1.46 7.50
C ALA A 24 -11.41 1.14 6.05
N ILE A 25 -11.08 -0.06 5.57
CA ILE A 25 -11.49 -0.53 4.22
C ILE A 25 -13.01 -0.56 4.13
N ALA A 26 -13.71 -1.13 5.12
CA ALA A 26 -15.17 -1.24 5.13
C ALA A 26 -15.87 0.13 5.11
N ALA A 27 -15.33 1.13 5.82
CA ALA A 27 -15.90 2.47 5.90
C ALA A 27 -15.69 3.33 4.64
N ALA A 28 -14.74 2.97 3.78
CA ALA A 28 -14.40 3.76 2.60
C ALA A 28 -15.44 3.65 1.47
N GLU A 29 -15.78 4.74 0.79
CA GLU A 29 -16.63 4.63 -0.42
C GLU A 29 -15.87 4.08 -1.63
N ARG A 30 -14.58 4.43 -1.74
CA ARG A 30 -13.72 4.04 -2.87
C ARG A 30 -12.36 3.57 -2.34
N ARG A 31 -11.96 2.37 -2.75
CA ARG A 31 -10.67 1.75 -2.39
C ARG A 31 -9.91 1.44 -3.66
N MET A 32 -8.62 1.73 -3.65
CA MET A 32 -7.74 1.40 -4.75
C MET A 32 -6.38 0.99 -4.22
N THR A 33 -5.63 0.26 -5.03
CA THR A 33 -4.19 0.01 -4.82
C THR A 33 -3.47 0.09 -6.17
N SER A 34 -2.17 -0.19 -6.21
CA SER A 34 -1.39 -0.22 -7.45
C SER A 34 -0.77 -1.60 -7.70
N PRO A 35 -0.38 -1.92 -8.95
CA PRO A 35 0.38 -3.12 -9.25
C PRO A 35 1.67 -3.26 -8.43
N VAL A 36 2.29 -2.13 -8.05
CA VAL A 36 3.49 -2.11 -7.21
C VAL A 36 3.17 -2.57 -5.79
N ALA A 37 2.11 -2.03 -5.19
CA ALA A 37 1.69 -2.43 -3.85
C ALA A 37 1.23 -3.90 -3.80
N VAL A 38 0.57 -4.39 -4.86
CA VAL A 38 0.21 -5.81 -5.00
C VAL A 38 1.45 -6.70 -5.05
N LEU A 39 2.47 -6.34 -5.85
CA LEU A 39 3.72 -7.07 -5.91
C LEU A 39 4.44 -7.07 -4.56
N GLU A 40 4.51 -5.91 -3.90
CA GLU A 40 5.13 -5.79 -2.57
C GLU A 40 4.41 -6.62 -1.52
N ALA A 41 3.08 -6.62 -1.51
CA ALA A 41 2.27 -7.46 -0.63
C ALA A 41 2.52 -8.95 -0.89
N ALA A 42 2.59 -9.38 -2.16
CA ALA A 42 2.88 -10.75 -2.53
C ALA A 42 4.27 -11.21 -2.04
N LEU A 43 5.29 -10.35 -2.23
CA LEU A 43 6.63 -10.62 -1.74
C LEU A 43 6.71 -10.64 -0.20
N GLY A 44 5.93 -9.79 0.47
CA GLY A 44 5.83 -9.77 1.94
C GLY A 44 5.18 -11.02 2.50
N LEU A 45 4.03 -11.41 1.96
CA LEU A 45 3.27 -12.59 2.40
C LEU A 45 3.97 -13.91 2.08
N ALA A 46 4.78 -13.97 1.01
CA ALA A 46 5.56 -15.15 0.65
C ALA A 46 6.70 -15.48 1.63
N ARG A 47 7.04 -14.58 2.56
CA ARG A 47 8.17 -14.79 3.48
C ARG A 47 7.93 -15.96 4.44
N PRO A 48 9.01 -16.61 4.95
CA PRO A 48 8.90 -17.75 5.87
C PRO A 48 8.18 -17.46 7.18
N ASP A 49 8.24 -16.22 7.66
CA ASP A 49 7.55 -15.75 8.87
C ASP A 49 6.10 -15.33 8.62
N LYS A 50 5.62 -15.45 7.38
CA LYS A 50 4.25 -15.19 6.94
C LYS A 50 3.60 -16.47 6.45
N PHE A 51 3.20 -16.55 5.19
CA PHE A 51 2.55 -17.75 4.65
C PHE A 51 3.56 -18.86 4.33
N ASN A 52 4.84 -18.54 4.17
CA ASN A 52 5.88 -19.49 3.76
C ASN A 52 5.50 -20.25 2.47
N LEU A 53 5.00 -19.51 1.49
CA LEU A 53 4.56 -20.00 0.18
C LEU A 53 5.32 -19.28 -0.95
N SER A 54 5.30 -19.84 -2.16
CA SER A 54 5.80 -19.13 -3.34
C SER A 54 4.90 -17.93 -3.68
N VAL A 55 5.47 -16.93 -4.35
CA VAL A 55 4.70 -15.77 -4.85
C VAL A 55 3.54 -16.21 -5.76
N GLU A 56 3.75 -17.25 -6.57
CA GLU A 56 2.72 -17.83 -7.43
C GLU A 56 1.53 -18.39 -6.63
N ALA A 57 1.77 -19.02 -5.48
CA ALA A 57 0.73 -19.53 -4.61
C ALA A 57 0.02 -18.42 -3.81
N VAL A 58 0.72 -17.32 -3.50
CA VAL A 58 0.16 -16.16 -2.79
C VAL A 58 -0.70 -15.29 -3.70
N ALA A 59 -0.34 -15.17 -4.99
CA ALA A 59 -1.02 -14.31 -5.96
C ALA A 59 -2.55 -14.49 -6.00
N PRO A 60 -3.14 -15.70 -6.13
CA PRO A 60 -4.59 -15.85 -6.16
C PRO A 60 -5.27 -15.39 -4.87
N VAL A 61 -4.64 -15.59 -3.70
CA VAL A 61 -5.17 -15.14 -2.40
C VAL A 61 -5.30 -13.62 -2.36
N ILE A 62 -4.29 -12.90 -2.86
CA ILE A 62 -4.34 -11.43 -2.91
C ILE A 62 -5.41 -10.97 -3.90
N LEU A 63 -5.47 -11.56 -5.09
CA LEU A 63 -6.43 -11.14 -6.12
C LEU A 63 -7.88 -11.38 -5.68
N GLU A 64 -8.17 -12.52 -5.05
CA GLU A 64 -9.47 -12.82 -4.45
C GLU A 64 -9.80 -11.83 -3.34
N PHE A 65 -8.87 -11.56 -2.42
CA PHE A 65 -9.05 -10.55 -1.37
C PHE A 65 -9.37 -9.15 -1.92
N LEU A 66 -8.67 -8.72 -2.97
CA LEU A 66 -8.90 -7.40 -3.58
C LEU A 66 -10.30 -7.34 -4.21
N ASP A 67 -10.73 -8.40 -4.90
CA ASP A 67 -12.06 -8.49 -5.49
C ASP A 67 -13.16 -8.48 -4.41
N GLU A 68 -13.05 -9.34 -3.39
CA GLU A 68 -14.01 -9.43 -2.29
C GLU A 68 -14.17 -8.12 -1.51
N ARG A 69 -13.07 -7.36 -1.35
CA ARG A 69 -13.09 -6.06 -0.65
C ARG A 69 -13.39 -4.88 -1.56
N GLY A 70 -13.58 -5.11 -2.86
CA GLY A 70 -13.79 -4.05 -3.86
C GLY A 70 -12.64 -3.04 -3.89
N ILE A 71 -11.40 -3.53 -3.76
CA ILE A 71 -10.17 -2.74 -3.85
C ILE A 71 -9.68 -2.81 -5.30
N GLU A 72 -9.83 -1.72 -6.03
CA GLU A 72 -9.46 -1.70 -7.45
C GLU A 72 -7.94 -1.56 -7.63
N VAL A 73 -7.33 -2.47 -8.39
CA VAL A 73 -5.95 -2.29 -8.85
C VAL A 73 -5.95 -1.28 -9.98
N ARG A 74 -5.38 -0.10 -9.74
CA ARG A 74 -5.34 0.99 -10.72
C ARG A 74 -3.97 1.17 -11.33
N ASP A 75 -3.96 1.67 -12.56
CA ASP A 75 -2.72 1.98 -13.28
C ASP A 75 -1.82 2.88 -12.45
N MET A 76 -0.51 2.70 -12.63
CA MET A 76 0.43 3.71 -12.17
C MET A 76 0.14 5.04 -12.88
N PRO A 77 0.32 6.19 -12.22
CA PRO A 77 0.24 7.47 -12.89
C PRO A 77 1.13 7.50 -14.15
N PRO A 78 0.84 8.39 -15.13
CA PRO A 78 1.68 8.56 -16.30
C PRO A 78 3.15 8.70 -15.90
N ALA A 79 4.07 8.14 -16.69
CA ALA A 79 5.48 8.01 -16.33
C ALA A 79 6.08 9.31 -15.78
N THR A 80 5.80 10.45 -16.44
CA THR A 80 6.26 11.78 -16.00
C THR A 80 5.77 12.14 -14.59
N ASN A 81 4.50 11.88 -14.27
CA ASN A 81 3.93 12.14 -12.94
C ASN A 81 4.51 11.19 -11.90
N THR A 82 4.57 9.88 -12.20
CA THR A 82 5.16 8.89 -11.31
C THR A 82 6.60 9.25 -10.97
N THR A 83 7.43 9.57 -11.97
CA THR A 83 8.82 9.99 -11.76
C THR A 83 8.91 11.26 -10.93
N SER A 84 8.17 12.31 -11.29
CA SER A 84 8.26 13.59 -10.57
C SER A 84 7.81 13.48 -9.11
N LEU A 85 6.72 12.78 -8.84
CA LEU A 85 6.16 12.66 -7.49
C LEU A 85 6.99 11.71 -6.62
N ALA A 86 7.50 10.61 -7.17
CA ALA A 86 8.36 9.70 -6.42
C ALA A 86 9.69 10.36 -6.06
N LEU A 87 10.29 11.16 -6.97
CA LEU A 87 11.51 11.93 -6.67
C LEU A 87 11.25 13.02 -5.62
N TYR A 88 10.10 13.70 -5.70
CA TYR A 88 9.68 14.65 -4.68
C TYR A 88 9.60 14.00 -3.29
N ALA A 89 8.94 12.84 -3.21
CA ALA A 89 8.82 12.07 -1.97
C ALA A 89 10.18 11.61 -1.45
N ALA A 90 11.04 11.09 -2.34
CA ALA A 90 12.38 10.64 -1.98
C ALA A 90 13.26 11.80 -1.47
N HIS A 91 13.12 12.99 -2.04
CA HIS A 91 13.88 14.16 -1.58
C HIS A 91 13.40 14.63 -0.19
N ARG A 92 12.08 14.66 0.02
CA ARG A 92 11.48 15.32 1.18
C ARG A 92 11.26 14.41 2.38
N TYR A 93 10.99 13.12 2.16
CA TYR A 93 10.44 12.22 3.17
C TYR A 93 11.24 10.92 3.36
N ARG A 94 12.35 10.71 2.64
CA ARG A 94 13.15 9.47 2.73
C ARG A 94 14.12 9.43 3.91
N SER A 95 14.39 10.59 4.52
CA SER A 95 15.40 10.73 5.58
C SER A 95 14.83 10.35 6.95
N GLY A 96 15.66 9.72 7.79
CA GLY A 96 15.32 9.39 9.18
C GLY A 96 14.89 7.93 9.38
N ARG A 97 14.57 7.58 10.64
CA ARG A 97 14.23 6.20 11.05
C ARG A 97 12.93 5.68 10.42
N HIS A 98 12.00 6.58 10.14
CA HIS A 98 10.69 6.30 9.55
C HIS A 98 10.54 6.97 8.18
N GLY A 99 11.66 7.15 7.48
CA GLY A 99 11.63 7.71 6.13
C GLY A 99 11.03 6.72 5.14
N LEU A 100 10.39 7.25 4.10
CA LEU A 100 9.82 6.44 3.02
C LEU A 100 10.90 5.57 2.39
N ASN A 101 10.60 4.30 2.13
CA ASN A 101 11.44 3.42 1.34
C ASN A 101 11.20 3.65 -0.18
N LEU A 102 11.79 2.80 -1.04
CA LEU A 102 11.60 2.92 -2.50
C LEU A 102 10.15 2.66 -2.92
N GLY A 103 9.52 1.59 -2.43
CA GLY A 103 8.11 1.25 -2.65
C GLY A 103 7.20 2.36 -2.12
N ASP A 104 7.44 2.84 -0.90
CA ASP A 104 6.65 3.91 -0.30
C ASP A 104 6.67 5.21 -1.12
N CYS A 105 7.80 5.53 -1.79
CA CYS A 105 7.86 6.67 -2.71
C CYS A 105 6.93 6.48 -3.92
N LEU A 106 6.77 5.25 -4.42
CA LEU A 106 5.86 4.92 -5.52
C LEU A 106 4.39 4.90 -5.04
N HIS A 107 4.13 4.38 -3.84
CA HIS A 107 2.81 4.42 -3.20
C HIS A 107 2.37 5.86 -2.93
N TYR A 108 3.28 6.69 -2.42
CA TYR A 108 3.09 8.14 -2.28
C TYR A 108 2.71 8.76 -3.63
N ALA A 109 3.45 8.46 -4.70
CA ALA A 109 3.19 9.03 -6.01
C ALA A 109 1.78 8.68 -6.51
N CYS A 110 1.33 7.43 -6.32
CA CYS A 110 -0.03 7.00 -6.64
C CYS A 110 -1.07 7.76 -5.82
N ALA A 111 -0.96 7.74 -4.48
CA ALA A 111 -1.92 8.39 -3.60
C ALA A 111 -2.03 9.90 -3.89
N LYS A 112 -0.87 10.56 -4.12
CA LYS A 112 -0.80 11.98 -4.44
C LYS A 112 -1.43 12.30 -5.79
N TYR A 113 -1.16 11.50 -6.81
CA TYR A 113 -1.70 11.70 -8.16
C TYR A 113 -3.22 11.48 -8.23
N TYR A 114 -3.71 10.44 -7.57
CA TYR A 114 -5.14 10.14 -7.55
C TYR A 114 -5.93 10.97 -6.54
N HIS A 115 -5.27 11.85 -5.78
CA HIS A 115 -5.87 12.68 -4.75
C HIS A 115 -6.69 11.88 -3.73
N VAL A 116 -6.12 10.79 -3.24
CA VAL A 116 -6.76 9.91 -2.25
C VAL A 116 -5.92 9.82 -0.98
N PRO A 117 -6.55 9.66 0.19
CA PRO A 117 -5.83 9.38 1.42
C PRO A 117 -5.19 7.98 1.37
N ILE A 118 -4.13 7.76 2.13
CA ILE A 118 -3.40 6.48 2.19
C ILE A 118 -3.71 5.73 3.47
N LEU A 119 -3.99 4.43 3.36
CA LEU A 119 -4.14 3.50 4.47
C LEU A 119 -2.88 2.64 4.56
N ALA A 120 -2.09 2.85 5.61
CA ALA A 120 -0.88 2.11 5.95
C ALA A 120 -0.92 1.66 7.42
N THR A 121 -0.07 0.70 7.80
CA THR A 121 0.06 0.25 9.20
C THR A 121 1.11 0.99 9.99
N HIS A 122 2.11 1.53 9.31
CA HIS A 122 3.23 2.20 9.93
C HIS A 122 3.15 3.72 9.74
N ASP A 123 3.97 4.44 10.51
CA ASP A 123 3.92 5.90 10.62
C ASP A 123 4.66 6.64 9.49
N GLU A 124 5.25 5.95 8.50
CA GLU A 124 6.09 6.61 7.49
C GLU A 124 5.33 7.69 6.68
N PHE A 125 4.04 7.48 6.42
CA PHE A 125 3.23 8.47 5.69
C PHE A 125 2.74 9.63 6.58
N ARG A 126 2.76 9.49 7.92
CA ARG A 126 2.31 10.56 8.84
C ARG A 126 3.19 11.80 8.80
N GLN A 127 4.44 11.66 8.37
CA GLN A 127 5.38 12.78 8.21
C GLN A 127 5.34 13.39 6.81
N THR A 128 4.46 12.89 5.94
CA THR A 128 4.29 13.39 4.58
C THR A 128 3.19 14.46 4.52
N ASP A 129 2.95 14.99 3.33
CA ASP A 129 1.83 15.89 3.04
C ASP A 129 0.62 15.15 2.43
N LEU A 130 0.53 13.83 2.62
CA LEU A 130 -0.67 13.04 2.33
C LEU A 130 -1.60 13.00 3.55
N GLU A 131 -2.89 12.88 3.27
CA GLU A 131 -3.86 12.49 4.29
C GLU A 131 -3.72 10.99 4.58
N THR A 132 -3.53 10.63 5.85
CA THR A 132 -3.45 9.24 6.30
C THR A 132 -4.78 8.79 6.90
N VAL A 133 -5.23 7.60 6.53
CA VAL A 133 -6.39 6.96 7.13
C VAL A 133 -5.97 6.32 8.46
N PRO A 134 -6.64 6.65 9.58
CA PRO A 134 -6.28 6.17 10.91
C PRO A 134 -6.52 4.68 11.09
#